data_AF-A0A9Q3B9X3-F1
#
_entry.id   AF-A0A9Q3B9X3-F1
#
_cell.length_a   1.000
_cell.length_b   1.000
_cell.length_c   1.000
_cell.angle_alpha   90.00
_cell.angle_beta   90.00
_cell.angle_gamma   90.00
#
_symmetry.space_group_name_H-M   'P 1'
#
loop_
_entity.id
_entity.type
_entity.pdbx_description
1 polymer ?
#
loop_
_entity_poly.entity_id
_entity_poly.type
_entity_poly.pdbx_seq_one_letter_code
_entity_poly.pdbx_strand_id
1 'polypeptide(L)'
;MEQTKSSLDKKLKEYADQDIYFDPAKGNVLFSSAIHNLLFRIPKFASIWSNNLGIKANKLNSCLWCDFFSDPKSEMVLAKKQLNGRTFLKPIFVQFILDNSWAVYDDMANTQKIITYLELKIKPQHLKSKYSSNLLIEICPEWLPISTTTFRAIFAKAPDPIISQSTRLPKMLYTDSLESIQAFTHNDL
;
A
#
# COMPACT_ATOMS: atom_id res chain seq x y z
N MET A 1 -36.57 23.66 -6.89
CA MET A 1 -35.43 23.63 -7.83
C MET A 1 -34.08 23.94 -7.16
N GLU A 2 -34.06 24.56 -5.97
CA GLU A 2 -32.83 24.95 -5.27
C GLU A 2 -32.13 23.78 -4.54
N GLN A 3 -32.89 22.81 -4.03
CA GLN A 3 -32.32 21.61 -3.38
C GLN A 3 -31.59 20.68 -4.36
N THR A 4 -32.01 20.64 -5.63
CA THR A 4 -31.40 19.77 -6.65
C THR A 4 -30.03 20.27 -7.09
N LYS A 5 -29.83 21.60 -7.17
CA LYS A 5 -28.52 22.21 -7.46
C LYS A 5 -27.52 21.97 -6.33
N SER A 6 -27.93 22.18 -5.07
CA SER A 6 -27.06 21.94 -3.90
C SER A 6 -26.61 20.46 -3.78
N SER A 7 -27.49 19.50 -4.08
CA SER A 7 -27.13 18.09 -4.14
C SER A 7 -26.22 17.75 -5.32
N LEU A 8 -26.38 18.40 -6.48
CA LEU A 8 -25.51 18.20 -7.64
C LEU A 8 -24.11 18.78 -7.39
N ASP A 9 -24.02 19.97 -6.80
CA ASP A 9 -22.76 20.63 -6.45
C ASP A 9 -21.98 19.85 -5.40
N LYS A 10 -22.65 19.30 -4.37
CA LYS A 10 -22.01 18.38 -3.41
C LYS A 10 -21.48 17.12 -4.09
N LYS A 11 -22.27 16.53 -4.98
CA LYS A 11 -21.89 15.32 -5.71
C LYS A 11 -20.70 15.58 -6.63
N LEU A 12 -20.67 16.72 -7.32
CA LEU A 12 -19.56 17.17 -8.16
C LEU A 12 -18.28 17.42 -7.35
N LYS A 13 -18.39 18.02 -6.17
CA LYS A 13 -17.27 18.24 -5.24
C LYS A 13 -16.71 16.92 -4.70
N GLU A 14 -17.59 15.99 -4.35
CA GLU A 14 -17.22 14.64 -3.91
C GLU A 14 -16.52 13.81 -5.00
N TYR A 15 -16.87 13.98 -6.29
CA TYR A 15 -16.15 13.34 -7.39
C TYR A 15 -14.74 13.93 -7.62
N ALA A 16 -14.56 15.24 -7.44
CA ALA A 16 -13.26 15.88 -7.57
C ALA A 16 -12.27 15.45 -6.46
N ASP A 17 -12.77 15.16 -5.25
CA ASP A 17 -11.94 14.81 -4.10
C ASP A 17 -11.61 13.31 -3.99
N GLN A 18 -12.27 12.45 -4.77
CA GLN A 18 -12.06 10.98 -4.74
C GLN A 18 -10.63 10.52 -5.00
N ASP A 19 -9.86 11.31 -5.76
CA ASP A 19 -8.46 11.03 -6.10
C ASP A 19 -7.45 11.50 -5.04
N ILE A 20 -7.89 12.29 -4.06
CA ILE A 20 -7.03 12.85 -3.00
C ILE A 20 -7.03 11.94 -1.76
N TYR A 21 -8.09 11.14 -1.55
CA TYR A 21 -8.19 10.29 -0.36
C TYR A 21 -7.17 9.14 -0.35
N PHE A 22 -6.47 9.02 0.78
CA PHE A 22 -5.53 7.93 1.04
C PHE A 22 -6.27 6.61 1.24
N ASP A 23 -5.97 5.65 0.37
CA ASP A 23 -6.49 4.28 0.44
C ASP A 23 -5.37 3.30 0.02
N PRO A 24 -4.75 2.62 1.00
CA PRO A 24 -3.73 1.62 0.73
C PRO A 24 -4.14 0.53 -0.27
N ALA A 25 -5.43 0.20 -0.41
CA ALA A 25 -5.92 -0.75 -1.41
C ALA A 25 -5.78 -0.21 -2.85
N LYS A 26 -5.95 1.11 -3.05
CA LYS A 26 -5.62 1.81 -4.31
C LYS A 26 -4.11 1.93 -4.54
N GLY A 27 -3.31 1.61 -3.52
CA GLY A 27 -1.86 1.65 -3.58
C GLY A 27 -1.26 3.06 -3.52
N ASN A 28 -2.01 4.09 -3.14
CA ASN A 28 -1.49 5.45 -2.97
C ASN A 28 -0.78 5.67 -1.63
N VAL A 29 -0.74 4.66 -0.75
CA VAL A 29 -0.06 4.70 0.54
C VAL A 29 1.18 3.82 0.53
N LEU A 30 2.25 4.32 1.15
CA LEU A 30 3.53 3.66 1.35
C LEU A 30 3.76 3.50 2.85
N PHE A 31 4.13 2.29 3.28
CA PHE A 31 4.54 2.03 4.65
C PHE A 31 6.06 1.95 4.69
N SER A 32 6.70 2.72 5.58
CA SER A 32 8.15 2.76 5.64
C SER A 32 8.68 2.96 7.04
N SER A 33 9.89 2.46 7.28
CA SER A 33 10.69 2.78 8.45
C SER A 33 12.05 3.32 7.99
N ALA A 34 12.37 4.53 8.42
CA ALA A 34 13.66 5.16 8.14
C ALA A 34 14.80 4.54 8.95
N ILE A 35 14.51 3.92 10.10
CA ILE A 35 15.52 3.32 10.98
C ILE A 35 16.11 2.06 10.34
N HIS A 36 15.24 1.23 9.75
CA HIS A 36 15.62 -0.07 9.20
C HIS A 36 15.70 -0.08 7.67
N ASN A 37 15.59 1.10 7.04
CA ASN A 37 15.63 1.26 5.59
C ASN A 37 14.68 0.29 4.83
N LEU A 38 13.44 0.15 5.32
CA LEU A 38 12.41 -0.64 4.66
C LEU A 38 11.28 0.24 4.17
N LEU A 39 10.73 -0.11 3.01
CA LEU A 39 9.51 0.49 2.49
C LEU A 39 8.74 -0.53 1.66
N PHE A 40 7.44 -0.61 1.88
CA PHE A 40 6.56 -1.56 1.20
C PHE A 40 5.19 -0.97 0.87
N ARG A 41 4.52 -1.64 -0.06
CA ARG A 41 3.11 -1.40 -0.42
C ARG A 41 2.34 -2.71 -0.30
N ILE A 42 1.03 -2.61 -0.14
CA ILE A 42 0.14 -3.78 -0.07
C ILE A 42 0.26 -4.72 -1.28
N PRO A 43 0.36 -4.24 -2.55
CA PRO A 43 0.48 -5.13 -3.70
C PRO A 43 1.70 -6.05 -3.67
N LYS A 44 2.82 -5.62 -3.04
CA LYS A 44 4.03 -6.45 -2.90
C LYS A 44 3.74 -7.67 -2.05
N PHE A 45 3.08 -7.47 -0.90
CA PHE A 45 2.65 -8.56 -0.03
C PHE A 45 1.52 -9.39 -0.63
N ALA A 46 0.60 -8.76 -1.35
CA ALA A 46 -0.45 -9.48 -2.08
C ALA A 46 0.15 -10.47 -3.08
N SER A 47 1.22 -10.12 -3.80
CA SER A 47 1.89 -11.04 -4.72
C SER A 47 2.60 -12.18 -4.01
N ILE A 48 3.24 -11.93 -2.86
CA ILE A 48 3.93 -12.96 -2.07
C ILE A 48 2.91 -13.99 -1.56
N TRP A 49 1.84 -13.50 -0.92
CA TRP A 49 0.81 -14.37 -0.34
C TRP A 49 -0.14 -14.97 -1.38
N SER A 50 -0.29 -14.36 -2.56
CA SER A 50 -1.03 -14.93 -3.68
C SER A 50 -0.44 -16.26 -4.14
N ASN A 51 0.90 -16.35 -4.18
CA ASN A 51 1.59 -17.59 -4.55
C ASN A 51 1.42 -18.67 -3.46
N ASN A 52 1.46 -18.27 -2.18
CA ASN A 52 1.35 -19.19 -1.05
C ASN A 52 -0.07 -19.73 -0.87
N LEU A 53 -1.09 -18.88 -1.01
CA LEU A 53 -2.50 -19.24 -0.77
C LEU A 53 -3.26 -19.64 -2.03
N GLY A 54 -2.67 -19.47 -3.23
CA GLY A 54 -3.34 -19.74 -4.51
C GLY A 54 -4.49 -18.78 -4.86
N ILE A 55 -4.64 -17.67 -4.13
CA ILE A 55 -5.66 -16.65 -4.37
C ILE A 55 -5.12 -15.60 -5.34
N LYS A 56 -5.93 -15.11 -6.28
CA LYS A 56 -5.51 -14.03 -7.21
C LYS A 56 -5.06 -12.77 -6.45
N ALA A 57 -3.86 -12.27 -6.77
CA ALA A 57 -3.24 -11.09 -6.14
C ALA A 57 -4.15 -9.85 -6.11
N ASN A 58 -4.92 -9.58 -7.18
CA ASN A 58 -5.82 -8.42 -7.24
C ASN A 58 -6.93 -8.47 -6.17
N LYS A 59 -7.52 -9.64 -5.93
CA LYS A 59 -8.53 -9.82 -4.88
C LYS A 59 -7.90 -9.65 -3.51
N LEU A 60 -6.73 -10.26 -3.31
CA LEU A 60 -6.02 -10.20 -2.05
C LEU A 60 -5.58 -8.77 -1.71
N ASN A 61 -5.16 -7.98 -2.70
CA ASN A 61 -4.78 -6.58 -2.52
C ASN A 61 -5.93 -5.72 -1.96
N SER A 62 -7.15 -5.87 -2.50
CA SER A 62 -8.32 -5.17 -1.96
C SER A 62 -8.75 -5.69 -0.59
N CYS A 63 -8.59 -7.00 -0.33
CA CYS A 63 -8.95 -7.56 0.97
C CYS A 63 -7.94 -7.24 2.08
N LEU A 64 -6.66 -7.02 1.76
CA LEU A 64 -5.60 -6.88 2.74
C LEU A 64 -5.75 -5.67 3.66
N TRP A 65 -6.33 -4.57 3.17
CA TRP A 65 -6.55 -3.34 3.96
C TRP A 65 -7.98 -3.21 4.52
N CYS A 66 -8.94 -3.92 3.93
CA CYS A 66 -10.33 -3.85 4.35
C CYS A 66 -10.60 -4.70 5.61
N ASP A 67 -11.81 -4.56 6.17
CA ASP A 67 -12.33 -5.31 7.33
C ASP A 67 -12.55 -6.81 7.02
N PHE A 68 -11.47 -7.50 6.67
CA PHE A 68 -11.39 -8.93 6.46
C PHE A 68 -10.53 -9.58 7.53
N PHE A 69 -10.97 -10.77 7.92
CA PHE A 69 -10.41 -11.55 9.01
C PHE A 69 -10.03 -12.91 8.44
N SER A 70 -8.87 -13.42 8.86
CA SER A 70 -8.41 -14.74 8.43
C SER A 70 -8.68 -15.74 9.54
N ASP A 71 -9.31 -16.87 9.20
CA ASP A 71 -9.43 -18.00 10.14
C ASP A 71 -8.20 -18.91 9.96
N PRO A 72 -7.28 -18.99 10.96
CA PRO A 72 -6.08 -19.81 10.86
C PRO A 72 -6.37 -21.30 10.72
N LYS A 73 -7.61 -21.75 10.96
CA LYS A 73 -8.00 -23.17 10.84
C LYS A 73 -8.57 -23.53 9.48
N SER A 74 -9.24 -22.62 8.78
CA SER A 74 -9.83 -22.92 7.46
C SER A 74 -9.10 -22.22 6.31
N GLU A 75 -8.10 -21.38 6.61
CA GLU A 75 -7.37 -20.56 5.62
C GLU A 75 -8.30 -19.68 4.75
N MET A 76 -9.55 -19.51 5.17
CA MET A 76 -10.54 -18.72 4.46
C MET A 76 -10.51 -17.27 4.95
N VAL A 77 -10.64 -16.37 3.98
CA VAL A 77 -10.84 -14.94 4.23
C VAL A 77 -12.31 -14.68 4.50
N LEU A 78 -12.63 -14.31 5.73
CA LEU A 78 -13.98 -14.00 6.20
C LEU A 78 -14.21 -12.49 6.23
N ALA A 79 -15.35 -12.05 5.71
CA ALA A 79 -15.78 -10.66 5.86
C ALA A 79 -16.34 -10.41 7.26
N LYS A 80 -16.35 -9.14 7.70
CA LYS A 80 -16.91 -8.71 8.99
C LYS A 80 -18.31 -9.24 9.30
N LYS A 81 -19.16 -9.39 8.27
CA LYS A 81 -20.54 -9.89 8.39
C LYS A 81 -20.63 -11.40 8.65
N GLN A 82 -19.57 -12.15 8.36
CA GLN A 82 -19.48 -13.62 8.55
C GLN A 82 -18.75 -13.99 9.85
N LEU A 83 -18.33 -12.99 10.64
CA LEU A 83 -17.88 -13.17 12.01
C LEU A 83 -19.10 -13.49 12.88
N ASN A 84 -19.52 -14.74 12.89
CA ASN A 84 -20.60 -15.27 13.74
C ASN A 84 -20.16 -15.26 15.23
N GLY A 85 -19.87 -14.09 15.80
CA GLY A 85 -19.41 -13.90 17.18
C GLY A 85 -17.94 -14.24 17.46
N ARG A 86 -17.13 -14.54 16.43
CA ARG A 86 -15.70 -14.87 16.58
C ARG A 86 -14.82 -13.62 16.66
N THR A 87 -14.92 -12.86 17.74
CA THR A 87 -14.17 -11.58 17.93
C THR A 87 -12.66 -11.78 18.11
N PHE A 88 -12.19 -13.01 18.32
CA PHE A 88 -10.76 -13.34 18.47
C PHE A 88 -10.01 -13.47 17.14
N LEU A 89 -10.68 -13.37 15.99
CA LEU A 89 -10.00 -13.42 14.70
C LEU A 89 -9.25 -12.12 14.46
N LYS A 90 -7.98 -12.24 14.06
CA LYS A 90 -7.13 -11.10 13.75
C LYS A 90 -7.48 -10.54 12.36
N PRO A 91 -7.41 -9.21 12.16
CA PRO A 91 -7.48 -8.63 10.82
C PRO A 91 -6.38 -9.19 9.94
N ILE A 92 -6.68 -9.37 8.66
CA ILE A 92 -5.77 -9.98 7.70
C ILE A 92 -4.45 -9.19 7.56
N PHE A 93 -4.52 -7.86 7.63
CA PHE A 93 -3.34 -6.98 7.62
C PHE A 93 -2.38 -7.29 8.77
N VAL A 94 -2.94 -7.43 9.98
CA VAL A 94 -2.16 -7.68 11.19
C VAL A 94 -1.48 -9.03 11.08
N GLN A 95 -2.21 -10.06 10.69
CA GLN A 95 -1.69 -11.42 10.63
C GLN A 95 -0.64 -11.62 9.53
N PHE A 96 -0.85 -11.07 8.33
CA PHE A 96 0.05 -11.35 7.19
C PHE A 96 1.17 -10.34 7.01
N ILE A 97 1.06 -9.12 7.57
CA ILE A 97 2.08 -8.08 7.40
C ILE A 97 2.72 -7.73 8.72
N LEU A 98 1.94 -7.35 9.75
CA LEU A 98 2.50 -6.87 11.01
C LEU A 98 3.10 -7.99 11.85
N ASP A 99 2.43 -9.13 12.00
CA ASP A 99 2.93 -10.27 12.78
C ASP A 99 4.23 -10.81 12.15
N ASN A 100 4.31 -10.87 10.81
CA ASN A 100 5.55 -11.22 10.11
C ASN A 100 6.65 -10.19 10.33
N SER A 101 6.32 -8.90 10.31
CA SER A 101 7.29 -7.84 10.57
C SER A 101 7.80 -7.91 12.02
N TRP A 102 6.92 -8.14 12.99
CA TRP A 102 7.26 -8.32 14.39
C TRP A 102 8.12 -9.56 14.64
N ALA A 103 7.82 -10.68 13.98
CA ALA A 103 8.63 -11.89 14.09
C ALA A 103 10.07 -11.66 13.64
N VAL A 104 10.30 -10.84 12.59
CA VAL A 104 11.66 -10.46 12.17
C VAL A 104 12.40 -9.66 13.24
N TYR A 105 11.69 -8.81 13.99
CA TYR A 105 12.28 -8.03 15.08
C TYR A 105 12.52 -8.84 16.36
N ASP A 106 11.72 -9.88 16.63
CA ASP A 106 11.84 -10.67 17.86
C ASP A 106 12.88 -11.80 17.71
N ASP A 107 12.91 -12.44 16.55
CA ASP A 107 13.75 -13.62 16.28
C ASP A 107 15.20 -13.25 15.85
N MET A 108 15.69 -12.08 16.30
CA MET A 108 17.02 -11.53 15.92
C MET A 108 18.17 -12.46 16.25
N ALA A 109 18.00 -13.33 17.24
CA ALA A 109 18.97 -14.33 17.65
C ALA A 109 19.14 -15.46 16.62
N ASN A 110 18.12 -15.71 15.78
CA ASN A 110 18.06 -16.80 14.81
C ASN A 110 17.99 -16.30 13.37
N THR A 111 18.96 -15.48 12.97
CA THR A 111 18.98 -14.83 11.64
C THR A 111 18.81 -15.81 10.47
N GLN A 112 19.33 -17.04 10.59
CA GLN A 112 19.22 -18.06 9.54
C GLN A 112 17.78 -18.55 9.30
N LYS A 113 16.95 -18.61 10.36
CA LYS A 113 15.54 -19.00 10.22
C LYS A 113 14.77 -17.93 9.45
N ILE A 114 15.02 -16.66 9.77
CA ILE A 114 14.41 -15.51 9.08
C ILE A 114 14.79 -15.52 7.59
N ILE A 115 16.07 -15.72 7.27
CA ILE A 115 16.56 -15.76 5.88
C ILE A 115 15.89 -16.87 5.08
N THR A 116 15.69 -18.04 5.71
CA THR A 116 15.02 -19.18 5.08
C THR A 116 13.53 -18.90 4.89
N TYR A 117 12.86 -18.37 5.92
CA TYR A 117 11.43 -18.06 5.89
C TYR A 117 11.08 -16.97 4.86
N LEU A 118 11.94 -15.96 4.73
CA LEU A 118 11.76 -14.85 3.79
C LEU A 118 12.40 -15.11 2.42
N GLU A 119 13.01 -16.29 2.23
CA GLU A 119 13.73 -16.71 1.01
C GLU A 119 14.77 -15.67 0.51
N LEU A 120 15.50 -15.05 1.44
CA LEU A 120 16.43 -13.95 1.13
C LEU A 120 17.79 -14.48 0.66
N LYS A 121 18.35 -13.86 -0.37
CA LYS A 121 19.68 -14.19 -0.91
C LYS A 121 20.74 -13.24 -0.34
N ILE A 122 21.07 -13.40 0.93
CA ILE A 122 22.04 -12.53 1.61
C ILE A 122 23.46 -13.09 1.49
N LYS A 123 24.45 -12.24 1.18
CA LYS A 123 25.85 -12.65 1.19
C LYS A 123 26.31 -12.93 2.63
N PRO A 124 27.14 -13.97 2.87
CA PRO A 124 27.57 -14.36 4.21
C PRO A 124 28.45 -13.31 4.93
N GLN A 125 28.93 -12.29 4.22
CA GLN A 125 29.69 -11.19 4.79
C GLN A 125 28.81 -10.27 5.67
N HIS A 126 27.55 -10.10 5.30
CA HIS A 126 26.56 -9.26 6.01
C HIS A 126 26.09 -9.88 7.33
N LEU A 127 26.22 -11.20 7.47
CA LEU A 127 25.79 -11.94 8.66
C LEU A 127 26.83 -11.93 9.80
N LYS A 128 27.98 -11.28 9.61
CA LYS A 128 29.09 -11.28 10.58
C LYS A 128 29.05 -10.12 11.57
N SER A 129 28.03 -9.27 11.50
CA SER A 129 27.96 -8.09 12.39
C SER A 129 27.70 -8.51 13.84
N LYS A 130 28.40 -7.86 14.78
CA LYS A 130 28.39 -8.20 16.21
C LYS A 130 27.13 -7.69 16.95
N TYR A 131 26.38 -6.78 16.34
CA TYR A 131 25.21 -6.13 16.93
C TYR A 131 23.96 -6.48 16.14
N SER A 132 22.93 -6.98 16.84
CA SER A 132 21.65 -7.39 16.25
C SER A 132 20.94 -6.26 15.49
N SER A 133 21.03 -5.03 15.98
CA SER A 133 20.46 -3.84 15.31
C SER A 133 21.04 -3.60 13.91
N ASN A 134 22.34 -3.84 13.74
CA ASN A 134 23.02 -3.60 12.47
C ASN A 134 22.68 -4.69 11.45
N LEU A 135 22.42 -5.92 11.91
CA LEU A 135 21.93 -6.99 11.04
C LEU A 135 20.58 -6.64 10.39
N LEU A 136 19.66 -6.02 11.13
CA LEU A 136 18.37 -5.60 10.54
C LEU A 136 18.53 -4.53 9.46
N ILE A 137 19.46 -3.59 9.66
CA ILE A 137 19.74 -2.55 8.66
C ILE A 137 20.26 -3.18 7.36
N GLU A 138 20.87 -4.37 7.42
CA GLU A 138 21.35 -5.09 6.24
C GLU A 138 20.30 -6.06 5.66
N ILE A 139 19.48 -6.71 6.49
CA ILE A 139 18.47 -7.70 6.08
C ILE A 139 17.21 -7.02 5.52
N CYS A 140 16.71 -5.99 6.20
CA CYS A 140 15.45 -5.33 5.85
C CYS A 140 15.44 -4.71 4.45
N PRO A 141 16.52 -4.06 3.96
CA PRO A 141 16.56 -3.55 2.59
C PRO A 141 16.58 -4.63 1.52
N GLU A 142 17.14 -5.81 1.81
CA GLU A 142 17.13 -6.95 0.88
C GLU A 142 15.71 -7.55 0.80
N TRP A 143 15.00 -7.61 1.93
CA TRP A 143 13.62 -8.07 1.96
C TRP A 143 12.66 -7.08 1.29
N LEU A 144 12.78 -5.79 1.63
CA LEU A 144 11.88 -4.73 1.20
C LEU A 144 12.70 -3.50 0.74
N PRO A 145 13.19 -3.51 -0.51
CA PRO A 145 14.04 -2.45 -1.01
C PRO A 145 13.27 -1.15 -1.18
N ILE A 146 13.72 -0.07 -0.52
CA ILE A 146 13.11 1.26 -0.60
C ILE A 146 13.09 1.75 -2.05
N SER A 147 14.25 1.80 -2.70
CA SER A 147 14.39 2.41 -4.03
C SER A 147 13.41 1.81 -5.04
N THR A 148 13.43 0.48 -5.20
CA THR A 148 12.59 -0.21 -6.20
C THR A 148 11.10 -0.01 -5.92
N THR A 149 10.71 0.01 -4.65
CA THR A 149 9.30 0.13 -4.27
C THR A 149 8.81 1.57 -4.42
N THR A 150 9.64 2.56 -4.09
CA THR A 150 9.36 3.98 -4.29
C THR A 150 9.19 4.30 -5.77
N PHE A 151 10.13 3.88 -6.62
CA PHE A 151 9.99 4.10 -8.07
C PHE A 151 8.73 3.44 -8.62
N ARG A 152 8.43 2.20 -8.22
CA ARG A 152 7.16 1.54 -8.60
C ARG A 152 5.92 2.29 -8.12
N ALA A 153 5.97 2.95 -6.97
CA ALA A 153 4.89 3.80 -6.48
C ALA A 153 4.69 5.03 -7.35
N ILE A 154 5.79 5.70 -7.67
CA ILE A 154 5.81 6.89 -8.53
C ILE A 154 5.30 6.52 -9.92
N PHE A 155 5.86 5.50 -10.58
CA PHE A 155 5.41 5.06 -11.90
C PHE A 155 3.94 4.64 -11.93
N ALA A 156 3.39 4.10 -10.84
CA ALA A 156 2.00 3.68 -10.80
C ALA A 156 1.00 4.83 -10.65
N LYS A 157 1.40 5.97 -10.05
CA LYS A 157 0.48 7.08 -9.74
C LYS A 157 0.82 8.39 -10.44
N ALA A 158 2.08 8.60 -10.82
CA ALA A 158 2.50 9.76 -11.58
C ALA A 158 2.02 9.60 -13.03
N PRO A 159 1.24 10.57 -13.55
CA PRO A 159 0.91 10.59 -14.97
C PRO A 159 2.14 10.96 -15.80
N ASP A 160 2.08 10.71 -17.10
CA ASP A 160 3.12 11.14 -18.03
C ASP A 160 3.41 12.63 -17.88
N PRO A 161 4.69 13.05 -17.97
CA PRO A 161 5.07 14.44 -17.73
C PRO A 161 4.42 15.40 -18.74
N ILE A 162 4.21 14.96 -19.98
CA ILE A 162 3.59 15.77 -21.05
C ILE A 162 2.12 16.09 -20.68
N ILE A 163 1.36 15.09 -20.24
CA ILE A 163 -0.04 15.24 -19.83
C ILE A 163 -0.14 16.03 -18.51
N SER A 164 0.80 15.77 -17.59
CA SER A 164 0.85 16.50 -16.31
C SER A 164 1.20 17.98 -16.49
N GLN A 165 1.98 18.34 -17.51
CA GLN A 165 2.35 19.73 -17.77
C GLN A 165 1.18 20.54 -18.32
N SER A 166 0.44 20.00 -19.29
CA SER A 166 -0.72 20.70 -19.87
C SER A 166 -1.81 21.00 -18.84
N THR A 167 -1.99 20.13 -17.84
CA THR A 167 -2.95 20.34 -16.74
C THR A 167 -2.44 21.28 -15.63
N ARG A 168 -1.11 21.38 -15.44
CA ARG A 168 -0.49 22.22 -14.38
C ARG A 168 -0.17 23.65 -14.83
N LEU A 169 0.28 23.84 -16.07
CA LEU A 169 0.69 25.14 -16.60
C LEU A 169 -0.40 26.21 -16.48
N PRO A 170 -1.67 25.95 -16.85
CA PRO A 170 -2.74 26.95 -16.73
C PRO A 170 -2.98 27.37 -15.28
N LYS A 171 -2.91 26.42 -14.33
CA LYS A 171 -3.10 26.67 -12.89
C LYS A 171 -1.96 27.49 -12.28
N MET A 172 -0.75 27.40 -12.83
CA MET A 172 0.42 28.13 -12.37
C MET A 172 0.54 29.53 -12.97
N LEU A 173 0.12 29.70 -14.24
CA LEU A 173 0.24 30.95 -14.98
C LEU A 173 -0.97 31.87 -14.83
N TYR A 174 -2.17 31.31 -14.63
CA TYR A 174 -3.42 32.08 -14.59
C TYR A 174 -4.19 31.86 -13.29
N THR A 175 -3.61 32.33 -12.18
CA THR A 175 -4.13 32.17 -10.81
C THR A 175 -5.54 32.77 -10.62
N ASP A 176 -5.88 33.84 -11.33
CA ASP A 176 -7.13 34.59 -11.15
C ASP A 176 -8.29 34.14 -12.07
N SER A 177 -8.02 33.27 -13.05
CA SER A 177 -9.03 32.84 -14.05
C SER A 177 -9.76 31.53 -13.71
N LEU A 178 -9.46 30.94 -12.55
CA LEU A 178 -9.78 29.54 -12.21
C LEU A 178 -11.28 29.22 -12.07
N GLU A 179 -12.15 30.21 -11.90
CA GLU A 179 -13.60 29.99 -11.93
C GLU A 179 -14.11 29.64 -13.34
N SER A 180 -13.38 30.02 -14.40
CA SER A 180 -13.81 29.85 -15.79
C SER A 180 -13.30 28.57 -16.47
N ILE A 181 -12.24 27.94 -15.94
CA ILE A 181 -11.58 26.80 -16.61
C ILE A 181 -12.29 25.46 -16.33
N GLN A 182 -13.02 25.34 -15.21
CA GLN A 182 -13.84 24.16 -14.92
C GLN A 182 -14.97 23.95 -15.96
N ALA A 183 -15.32 24.98 -16.75
CA ALA A 183 -16.29 24.87 -17.83
C ALA A 183 -15.72 24.27 -19.13
N PHE A 184 -14.39 24.26 -19.32
CA PHE A 184 -13.78 23.87 -20.60
C PHE A 184 -13.38 22.40 -20.68
N THR A 185 -13.28 21.67 -19.57
CA THR A 185 -12.91 20.24 -19.59
C THR A 185 -14.08 19.29 -19.84
N HIS A 186 -15.31 19.80 -20.02
CA HIS A 186 -16.51 18.95 -20.10
C HIS A 186 -17.17 18.86 -21.48
N ASN A 187 -16.65 19.52 -22.52
CA ASN A 187 -17.29 19.54 -23.84
C ASN A 187 -16.49 18.96 -25.02
N ASP A 188 -15.27 18.47 -24.82
CA ASP A 188 -14.53 17.81 -25.90
C ASP A 188 -13.73 16.60 -25.37
N LEU A 189 -14.44 15.48 -25.20
CA LEU A 189 -14.04 14.06 -25.41
C LEU A 189 -15.13 13.10 -24.91
#